data_AF-A0A3B8JJQ9-F1
#
_entry.id   AF-A0A3B8JJQ9-F1
#
_cell.length_a   1.000
_cell.length_b   1.000
_cell.length_c   1.000
_cell.angle_alpha   90.00
_cell.angle_beta   90.00
_cell.angle_gamma   90.00
#
_symmetry.space_group_name_H-M   'P 1'
#
loop_
_entity.id
_entity.type
_entity.pdbx_description
1 polymer ?
#
loop_
_entity_poly.entity_id
_entity_poly.type
_entity_poly.pdbx_seq_one_letter_code
_entity_poly.pdbx_strand_id
1 'polypeptide(L)'
;MAVRKDTIFERFLSPIIRSFIDEEKLRQFYESIDWEAQSDRFRHPDLTYPHYYSSQNFHGIEGGYLNPGASVSYDPITQYVLPPNETWVRQGLIDSIKGTPRRILDLGCGTGSTTLMLKQAFPQAQVTGLDLSPYMLVMADYKAKTAQL
;
A
#
# COMPACT_ATOMS: atom_id res chain seq x y z
N MET A 1 27.30 -12.13 -6.63
CA MET A 1 26.82 -12.69 -5.35
C MET A 1 27.06 -11.67 -4.26
N ALA A 2 26.05 -10.86 -3.93
CA ALA A 2 26.15 -9.91 -2.82
C ALA A 2 25.42 -10.49 -1.60
N VAL A 3 26.15 -10.48 -0.49
CA VAL A 3 25.83 -11.09 0.81
C VAL A 3 24.51 -10.56 1.35
N ARG A 4 23.59 -11.48 1.68
CA ARG A 4 22.38 -11.23 2.48
C ARG A 4 22.80 -10.60 3.80
N LYS A 5 22.70 -9.28 3.92
CA LYS A 5 22.84 -8.60 5.21
C LYS A 5 21.48 -8.70 5.90
N ASP A 6 21.35 -9.70 6.77
CA ASP A 6 20.19 -9.83 7.65
C ASP A 6 19.99 -8.50 8.38
N THR A 7 18.93 -7.79 8.05
CA THR A 7 18.60 -6.51 8.67
C THR A 7 18.14 -6.72 10.11
N ILE A 8 18.13 -5.67 10.93
CA ILE A 8 17.51 -5.72 12.28
C ILE A 8 16.05 -6.20 12.16
N PHE A 9 15.38 -5.82 11.07
CA PHE A 9 14.07 -6.33 10.71
C PHE A 9 14.05 -7.86 10.56
N GLU A 10 14.94 -8.44 9.74
CA GLU A 10 14.98 -9.89 9.53
C GLU A 10 15.38 -10.69 10.79
N ARG A 11 16.27 -10.15 11.62
CA ARG A 11 16.76 -10.87 12.81
C ARG A 11 15.82 -10.82 14.01
N PHE A 12 15.10 -9.72 14.20
CA PHE A 12 14.38 -9.47 15.45
C PHE A 12 12.90 -9.15 15.27
N LEU A 13 12.48 -8.55 14.15
CA LEU A 13 11.09 -8.16 13.92
C LEU A 13 10.33 -9.18 13.06
N SER A 14 10.95 -9.71 12.01
CA SER A 14 10.39 -10.67 11.05
C SER A 14 9.83 -11.93 11.72
N PRO A 15 10.51 -12.59 12.68
CA PRO A 15 9.95 -13.79 13.33
C PRO A 15 8.71 -13.50 14.18
N ILE A 16 8.70 -12.34 14.85
CA ILE A 16 7.58 -11.91 15.70
C ILE A 16 6.40 -11.52 14.82
N ILE A 17 6.62 -10.71 13.78
CA ILE A 17 5.58 -10.26 12.84
C ILE A 17 4.97 -11.45 12.10
N ARG A 18 5.78 -12.41 11.61
CA ARG A 18 5.26 -13.64 10.96
C ARG A 18 4.32 -14.42 11.86
N SER A 19 4.53 -14.41 13.18
CA SER A 19 3.66 -15.11 14.13
C SER A 19 2.27 -14.45 14.28
N PHE A 20 2.12 -13.19 13.87
CA PHE A 20 0.85 -12.45 13.87
C PHE A 20 0.21 -12.32 12.47
N ILE A 21 0.91 -12.77 11.43
CA ILE A 21 0.43 -12.74 10.04
C ILE A 21 -0.02 -14.14 9.63
N ASP A 22 -1.26 -14.26 9.20
CA ASP A 22 -1.77 -15.48 8.58
C ASP A 22 -1.23 -15.59 7.13
N GLU A 23 -0.03 -16.16 7.00
CA GLU A 23 0.67 -16.32 5.72
C GLU A 23 -0.16 -17.12 4.70
N GLU A 24 -0.92 -18.13 5.15
CA GLU A 24 -1.76 -18.95 4.30
C GLU A 24 -2.91 -18.14 3.72
N LYS A 25 -3.58 -17.34 4.55
CA LYS A 25 -4.65 -16.45 4.10
C LYS A 25 -4.15 -15.38 3.14
N LEU A 26 -2.96 -14.81 3.39
CA LEU A 26 -2.36 -13.85 2.45
C LEU A 26 -2.00 -14.50 1.12
N ARG A 27 -1.48 -15.74 1.14
CA ARG A 27 -1.21 -16.49 -0.09
C ARG A 27 -2.49 -16.77 -0.86
N GLN A 28 -3.53 -17.28 -0.21
CA GLN A 28 -4.82 -17.55 -0.84
C GLN A 28 -5.43 -16.27 -1.44
N PHE A 29 -5.32 -15.15 -0.73
CA PHE A 29 -5.78 -13.88 -1.26
C PHE A 29 -4.96 -13.43 -2.47
N TYR A 30 -3.62 -13.52 -2.40
CA TYR A 30 -2.72 -13.22 -3.53
C TYR A 30 -3.06 -14.08 -4.75
N GLU A 31 -3.30 -15.38 -4.57
CA GLU A 31 -3.65 -16.33 -5.63
C GLU A 31 -5.06 -16.11 -6.19
N SER A 32 -5.94 -15.42 -5.47
CA SER A 32 -7.30 -15.12 -5.94
C SER A 32 -7.38 -13.94 -6.91
N ILE A 33 -6.28 -13.20 -7.09
CA ILE A 33 -6.20 -12.01 -7.94
C ILE A 33 -5.38 -12.32 -9.20
N ASP A 34 -5.98 -12.08 -10.37
CA ASP A 34 -5.22 -11.98 -11.63
C ASP A 34 -4.49 -10.63 -11.68
N TRP A 35 -3.27 -10.61 -11.14
CA TRP A 35 -2.50 -9.37 -10.99
C TRP A 35 -2.17 -8.70 -12.32
N GLU A 36 -1.96 -9.46 -13.38
CA GLU A 36 -1.65 -8.87 -14.68
C GLU A 36 -2.89 -8.17 -15.23
N ALA A 37 -4.02 -8.89 -15.32
CA ALA A 37 -5.27 -8.33 -15.82
C ALA A 37 -5.81 -7.19 -14.96
N GLN A 38 -5.72 -7.30 -13.63
CA GLN A 38 -6.22 -6.25 -12.73
C GLN A 38 -5.33 -5.00 -12.73
N SER A 39 -4.02 -5.17 -12.88
CA SER A 39 -3.08 -4.05 -12.89
C SER A 39 -3.07 -3.28 -14.21
N ASP A 40 -3.46 -3.90 -15.32
CA ASP A 40 -3.43 -3.31 -16.66
C ASP A 40 -4.14 -1.94 -16.74
N ARG A 41 -5.34 -1.84 -16.17
CA ARG A 41 -6.10 -0.56 -16.13
C ARG A 41 -5.45 0.56 -15.33
N PHE A 42 -4.45 0.26 -14.50
CA PHE A 42 -3.70 1.23 -13.72
C PHE A 42 -2.32 1.53 -14.31
N ARG A 43 -1.95 0.87 -15.41
CA ARG A 43 -0.73 1.15 -16.14
C ARG A 43 -0.97 2.26 -17.13
N HIS A 44 0.07 3.07 -17.33
CA HIS A 44 0.13 3.99 -18.45
C HIS A 44 1.25 3.50 -19.38
N PRO A 45 0.97 3.20 -20.66
CA PRO A 45 1.94 2.56 -21.56
C PRO A 45 3.19 3.42 -21.77
N ASP A 46 3.04 4.75 -21.75
CA ASP A 46 4.15 5.69 -21.95
C ASP A 46 4.89 6.06 -20.65
N LEU A 47 4.50 5.49 -19.50
CA LEU A 47 5.17 5.78 -18.23
C LEU A 47 6.52 5.06 -18.17
N THR A 48 7.60 5.84 -18.27
CA THR A 48 8.94 5.35 -17.99
C THR A 48 9.25 5.52 -16.51
N TYR A 49 9.39 4.41 -15.79
CA TYR A 49 9.82 4.46 -14.40
C TYR A 49 11.26 4.98 -14.29
N PRO A 50 11.55 5.91 -13.37
CA PRO A 50 12.92 6.24 -13.03
C PRO A 50 13.68 4.98 -12.61
N HIS A 51 14.94 4.85 -13.04
CA HIS A 51 15.75 3.66 -12.77
C HIS A 51 15.79 3.28 -11.28
N TYR A 52 15.82 4.26 -10.37
CA TYR A 52 15.83 4.00 -8.93
C TYR A 52 14.55 3.30 -8.45
N TYR A 53 13.40 3.56 -9.09
CA TYR A 53 12.11 2.99 -8.67
C TYR A 53 11.95 1.54 -9.13
N SER A 54 12.50 1.19 -10.30
CA SER A 54 12.35 -0.16 -10.89
C SER A 54 13.47 -1.15 -10.53
N SER A 55 14.60 -0.68 -10.01
CA SER A 55 15.80 -1.53 -9.79
C SER A 55 16.22 -1.68 -8.32
N GLN A 56 15.67 -0.87 -7.42
CA GLN A 56 16.08 -0.87 -6.02
C GLN A 56 15.10 -1.63 -5.14
N ASN A 57 15.64 -2.24 -4.09
CA ASN A 57 14.84 -2.77 -3.00
C ASN A 57 14.47 -1.62 -2.07
N PHE A 58 13.18 -1.46 -1.80
CA PHE A 58 12.68 -0.48 -0.84
C PHE A 58 12.21 -1.18 0.42
N HIS A 59 12.56 -0.66 1.59
CA HIS A 59 12.11 -1.20 2.88
C HIS A 59 12.36 -2.72 3.08
N GLY A 60 13.40 -3.26 2.44
CA GLY A 60 13.72 -4.70 2.48
C GLY A 60 12.90 -5.57 1.53
N ILE A 61 12.04 -4.97 0.70
CA ILE A 61 11.23 -5.65 -0.30
C ILE A 61 12.04 -5.80 -1.58
N GLU A 62 12.24 -7.05 -2.00
CA GLU A 62 12.91 -7.38 -3.27
C GLU A 62 12.09 -6.86 -4.46
N GLY A 63 12.74 -6.10 -5.34
CA GLY A 63 12.09 -5.47 -6.50
C GLY A 63 11.21 -4.25 -6.14
N GLY A 64 11.21 -3.81 -4.89
CA GLY A 64 10.48 -2.63 -4.45
C GLY A 64 8.96 -2.80 -4.53
N TYR A 65 8.26 -1.73 -4.88
CA TYR A 65 6.79 -1.69 -4.88
C TYR A 65 6.15 -2.05 -6.23
N LEU A 66 6.94 -2.30 -7.29
CA LEU A 66 6.47 -2.90 -8.54
C LEU A 66 6.34 -4.43 -8.39
N ASN A 67 5.79 -4.86 -7.26
CA ASN A 67 5.68 -6.26 -6.85
C ASN A 67 4.30 -6.48 -6.21
N PRO A 68 3.44 -7.35 -6.75
CA PRO A 68 2.12 -7.60 -6.17
C PRO A 68 2.17 -8.21 -4.77
N GLY A 69 3.21 -8.99 -4.44
CA GLY A 69 3.41 -9.51 -3.08
C GLY A 69 3.62 -8.39 -2.05
N ALA A 70 4.27 -7.29 -2.45
CA ALA A 70 4.42 -6.10 -1.61
C ALA A 70 3.05 -5.47 -1.30
N SER A 71 2.13 -5.45 -2.27
CA SER A 71 0.81 -4.84 -2.10
C SER A 71 -0.10 -5.60 -1.14
N VAL A 72 -0.05 -6.93 -1.16
CA VAL A 72 -0.83 -7.80 -0.25
C VAL A 72 -0.29 -7.79 1.18
N SER A 73 1.04 -7.73 1.31
CA SER A 73 1.71 -7.79 2.61
C SER A 73 1.83 -6.44 3.32
N TYR A 74 1.64 -5.32 2.62
CA TYR A 74 1.82 -3.97 3.18
C TYR A 74 0.97 -3.73 4.42
N ASP A 75 -0.37 -3.72 4.30
CA ASP A 75 -1.27 -3.42 5.43
C ASP A 75 -1.14 -4.41 6.62
N PRO A 76 -0.98 -5.73 6.40
CA PRO A 76 -0.69 -6.69 7.47
C PRO A 76 0.60 -6.40 8.24
N ILE A 77 1.65 -5.89 7.56
CA ILE A 77 2.95 -5.62 8.19
C ILE A 77 2.98 -4.25 8.85
N THR A 78 2.51 -3.19 8.16
CA THR A 78 2.67 -1.81 8.62
C THR A 78 1.99 -1.54 9.96
N GLN A 79 0.87 -2.22 10.25
CA GLN A 79 0.17 -2.09 11.53
C GLN A 79 1.04 -2.48 12.75
N TYR A 80 2.05 -3.33 12.57
CA TYR A 80 2.91 -3.81 13.66
C TYR A 80 4.25 -3.06 13.77
N VAL A 81 4.65 -2.31 12.74
CA VAL A 81 5.98 -1.67 12.67
C VAL A 81 5.94 -0.15 12.79
N LEU A 82 4.75 0.47 12.72
CA LEU A 82 4.58 1.91 12.82
C LEU A 82 3.93 2.33 14.16
N PRO A 83 4.73 2.68 15.19
CA PRO A 83 4.20 3.25 16.43
C PRO A 83 3.73 4.70 16.21
N PRO A 84 2.74 5.22 16.97
CA PRO A 84 1.95 4.56 18.01
C PRO A 84 0.79 3.70 17.47
N ASN A 85 0.29 4.02 16.27
CA ASN A 85 -0.66 3.25 15.45
C ASN A 85 -0.82 4.00 14.12
N GLU A 86 -0.64 3.32 12.98
CA GLU A 86 -0.70 3.96 11.66
C GLU A 86 -2.06 4.66 11.40
N THR A 87 -3.16 4.08 11.88
CA THR A 87 -4.50 4.66 11.78
C THR A 87 -4.62 5.97 12.56
N TRP A 88 -3.98 6.06 13.74
CA TRP A 88 -4.02 7.29 14.54
C TRP A 88 -3.24 8.42 13.87
N VAL A 89 -2.09 8.11 13.26
CA VAL A 89 -1.31 9.10 12.52
C VAL A 89 -2.10 9.61 11.32
N ARG A 90 -2.75 8.72 10.56
CA ARG A 90 -3.65 9.09 9.45
C ARG A 90 -4.83 9.94 9.92
N GLN A 91 -5.44 9.58 11.05
CA GLN A 91 -6.55 10.34 11.61
C GLN A 91 -6.12 11.75 12.03
N GLY A 92 -4.94 11.89 12.67
CA GLY A 92 -4.41 13.20 13.01
C GLY A 92 -4.16 14.10 11.79
N LEU A 93 -3.72 13.52 10.67
CA LEU A 93 -3.63 14.25 9.39
C LEU A 93 -5.02 14.73 8.94
N ILE A 94 -6.02 13.85 8.94
CA ILE A 94 -7.38 14.16 8.50
C ILE A 94 -8.01 15.24 9.38
N ASP A 95 -7.87 15.12 10.69
CA ASP A 95 -8.40 16.09 11.67
C ASP A 95 -7.77 17.48 11.53
N SER A 96 -6.55 17.56 10.98
CA SER A 96 -5.87 18.82 10.74
C SER A 96 -6.39 19.58 9.50
N ILE A 97 -7.15 18.91 8.62
CA ILE A 97 -7.70 19.52 7.41
C ILE A 97 -8.81 20.51 7.78
N LYS A 98 -8.62 21.77 7.41
CA LYS A 98 -9.58 22.84 7.65
C LYS A 98 -10.55 23.00 6.47
N GLY A 99 -11.81 23.26 6.79
CA GLY A 99 -12.87 23.51 5.81
C GLY A 99 -13.45 22.23 5.19
N THR A 100 -14.16 22.39 4.07
CA THR A 100 -14.87 21.31 3.38
C THR A 100 -14.31 21.14 1.96
N PRO A 101 -13.17 20.43 1.80
CA PRO A 101 -12.57 20.26 0.49
C PRO A 101 -13.53 19.54 -0.46
N ARG A 102 -13.61 20.02 -1.70
CA ARG A 102 -14.40 19.37 -2.76
C ARG A 102 -13.59 18.38 -3.59
N ARG A 103 -12.26 18.53 -3.61
CA ARG A 103 -11.32 17.68 -4.34
C ARG A 103 -10.09 17.43 -3.49
N ILE A 104 -9.67 16.18 -3.39
CA ILE A 104 -8.50 15.74 -2.62
C ILE A 104 -7.67 14.80 -3.50
N LEU A 105 -6.36 15.03 -3.56
CA LEU A 105 -5.38 14.16 -4.21
C LEU A 105 -4.49 13.54 -3.13
N ASP A 106 -4.49 12.21 -3.04
CA ASP A 106 -3.59 11.42 -2.21
C ASP A 106 -2.46 10.87 -3.09
N LEU A 107 -1.29 11.51 -3.02
CA LEU A 107 -0.13 11.21 -3.87
C LEU A 107 0.81 10.22 -3.16
N GLY A 108 1.01 9.05 -3.78
CA GLY A 108 1.65 7.90 -3.15
C GLY A 108 0.68 7.18 -2.23
N CYS A 109 -0.54 6.92 -2.70
CA CYS A 109 -1.62 6.40 -1.86
C CYS A 109 -1.43 4.96 -1.38
N GLY A 110 -0.47 4.21 -1.94
CA GLY A 110 -0.23 2.80 -1.64
C GLY A 110 -1.52 1.98 -1.83
N THR A 111 -1.82 1.12 -0.86
CA THR A 111 -3.06 0.31 -0.79
C THR A 111 -4.33 1.14 -0.53
N GLY A 112 -4.26 2.47 -0.53
CA GLY A 112 -5.41 3.36 -0.42
C GLY A 112 -5.96 3.56 0.99
N SER A 113 -5.29 3.09 2.05
CA SER A 113 -5.78 3.23 3.44
C SER A 113 -6.14 4.68 3.79
N THR A 114 -5.24 5.63 3.50
CA THR A 114 -5.48 7.06 3.74
C THR A 114 -6.54 7.60 2.79
N THR A 115 -6.52 7.20 1.52
CA THR A 115 -7.52 7.60 0.50
C THR A 115 -8.95 7.26 0.93
N LEU A 116 -9.17 6.05 1.46
CA LEU A 116 -10.48 5.60 1.94
C LEU A 116 -10.91 6.41 3.17
N MET A 117 -10.01 6.63 4.13
CA MET A 117 -10.31 7.45 5.31
C MET A 117 -10.66 8.90 4.94
N LEU A 118 -9.95 9.48 3.95
CA LEU A 118 -10.28 10.80 3.40
C LEU A 118 -11.68 10.82 2.78
N LYS A 119 -12.05 9.79 2.01
CA LYS A 119 -13.39 9.69 1.41
C LYS A 119 -14.49 9.54 2.46
N GLN A 120 -14.24 8.81 3.53
CA GLN A 120 -15.17 8.66 4.66
C GLN A 120 -15.32 9.95 5.46
N ALA A 121 -14.23 10.66 5.72
CA ALA A 121 -14.24 11.94 6.45
C ALA A 121 -14.86 13.08 5.63
N PHE A 122 -14.69 13.05 4.30
CA PHE A 122 -15.25 14.04 3.38
C PHE A 122 -16.11 13.36 2.29
N PRO A 123 -17.32 12.86 2.62
CA PRO A 123 -18.14 12.07 1.68
C PRO A 123 -18.50 12.82 0.39
N GLN A 124 -18.63 14.14 0.47
CA GLN A 124 -18.95 15.02 -0.66
C GLN A 124 -17.72 15.38 -1.51
N ALA A 125 -16.51 15.07 -1.04
CA ALA A 125 -15.29 15.31 -1.81
C ALA A 125 -15.13 14.24 -2.90
N GLN A 126 -14.62 14.67 -4.05
CA GLN A 126 -13.96 13.78 -4.99
C GLN A 126 -12.55 13.50 -4.45
N VAL A 127 -12.25 12.25 -4.13
CA VAL A 127 -10.94 11.82 -3.64
C VAL A 127 -10.27 10.98 -4.72
N THR A 128 -9.05 11.34 -5.10
CA THR A 128 -8.24 10.62 -6.09
C THR A 128 -6.99 10.09 -5.40
N GLY A 129 -6.84 8.77 -5.35
CA GLY A 129 -5.59 8.12 -4.98
C GLY A 129 -4.72 7.95 -6.22
N LEU A 130 -3.44 8.29 -6.12
CA LEU A 130 -2.44 8.11 -7.16
C LEU A 130 -1.23 7.39 -6.57
N ASP A 131 -0.79 6.34 -7.23
CA ASP A 131 0.45 5.65 -6.90
C ASP A 131 1.19 5.26 -8.18
N LEU A 132 2.50 5.14 -8.10
CA LEU A 132 3.32 4.67 -9.22
C LEU A 132 3.20 3.15 -9.39
N SER A 133 2.88 2.41 -8.32
CA SER A 133 2.70 0.97 -8.41
C SER A 133 1.27 0.64 -8.85
N PRO A 134 1.09 0.00 -10.02
CA PRO A 134 -0.24 -0.43 -10.44
C PRO A 134 -0.78 -1.53 -9.51
N TYR A 135 0.08 -2.30 -8.85
CA TYR A 135 -0.31 -3.33 -7.88
C TYR A 135 -0.86 -2.72 -6.58
N MET A 136 -0.27 -1.61 -6.10
CA MET A 136 -0.83 -0.85 -4.99
C MET A 136 -2.23 -0.32 -5.32
N LEU A 137 -2.42 0.16 -6.54
CA LEU A 137 -3.72 0.63 -7.02
C LEU A 137 -4.77 -0.48 -7.16
N VAL A 138 -4.37 -1.72 -7.51
CA VAL A 138 -5.27 -2.88 -7.45
C VAL A 138 -5.80 -3.08 -6.02
N MET A 139 -4.93 -3.00 -5.02
CA MET A 139 -5.34 -3.12 -3.62
C MET A 139 -6.21 -1.95 -3.15
N ALA A 140 -5.89 -0.73 -3.57
CA ALA A 140 -6.70 0.46 -3.28
C ALA A 140 -8.12 0.33 -3.85
N ASP A 141 -8.25 -0.11 -5.12
CA ASP A 141 -9.53 -0.33 -5.78
C ASP A 141 -10.32 -1.47 -5.13
N TYR A 142 -9.65 -2.58 -4.79
CA TYR A 142 -10.27 -3.69 -4.06
C TYR A 142 -10.88 -3.19 -2.74
N LYS A 143 -10.10 -2.47 -1.93
CA LYS A 143 -10.56 -1.94 -0.63
C LYS A 143 -11.68 -0.92 -0.80
N ALA A 144 -11.60 -0.03 -1.79
CA ALA A 144 -12.64 0.94 -2.08
C ALA A 144 -13.97 0.24 -2.41
N LYS A 145 -13.93 -0.78 -3.29
CA LYS A 145 -15.11 -1.60 -3.64
C LYS A 145 -15.67 -2.35 -2.43
N THR A 146 -14.82 -2.96 -1.60
CA THR A 146 -15.25 -3.63 -0.36
C THR A 146 -15.92 -2.65 0.62
N ALA A 147 -15.40 -1.42 0.71
CA ALA A 147 -15.95 -0.36 1.55
C ALA A 147 -17.15 0.37 0.92
N GLN A 148 -17.52 0.05 -0.33
CA GLN A 148 -18.60 0.69 -1.10
C GLN A 148 -18.40 2.21 -1.26
N LEU A 149 -17.16 2.63 -1.53
CA LEU A 149 -16.76 4.03 -1.70
C LEU A 149 -16.47 4.42 -3.16
#